data_AF-A0A3N5FFT0-F1
#
_entry.id   AF-A0A3N5FFT0-F1
#
_cell.length_a   1.000
_cell.length_b   1.000
_cell.length_c   1.000
_cell.angle_alpha   90.00
_cell.angle_beta   90.00
_cell.angle_gamma   90.00
#
_symmetry.space_group_name_H-M   'P 1'
#
loop_
_entity.id
_entity.type
_entity.pdbx_description
1 polymer ?
#
loop_
_entity_poly.entity_id
_entity_poly.type
_entity_poly.pdbx_seq_one_letter_code
_entity_poly.pdbx_strand_id
1 'polypeptide(L)'
;MYGARLSPCALRLRAVVGLLIVGFGESCATPRALTADQADKAPILGERGALSPSRDERLVDQRLDPAQDTVHVRELIEALREQSATPLIAGNRVAPLIDGPQTLAAIRRAIEEAQRHIHVETYIFADDEIGREFRDLLIRRRQQGVEVRVLYDAIGSVDTPTAFFAPMLAAGVEVREFRPLSPAKTPLPWKVNNRDHRKIVVVDGRTAFTGGVNISSTYASSSATRPGPEAGRNEAWRDTHVQIDGPAAAQFQALFFETWTRAGGEIDAKQEARQREYFPGIAAVGADLVAAVATTGGDGSETTIYSTHLVAVRHAS
;
A
#
# COMPACT_ATOMS: atom_id res chain seq x y z
N MET A 1 69.10 -4.87 0.19
CA MET A 1 69.12 -5.36 -1.22
C MET A 1 69.53 -6.83 -1.18
N TYR A 2 68.71 -7.69 -1.81
CA TYR A 2 68.87 -9.15 -2.02
C TYR A 2 68.88 -10.05 -0.76
N GLY A 3 68.09 -11.11 -0.65
CA GLY A 3 67.07 -11.68 -1.53
C GLY A 3 66.56 -12.97 -0.89
N ALA A 4 65.24 -13.08 -0.71
CA ALA A 4 64.57 -14.28 -0.24
C ALA A 4 64.31 -15.23 -1.41
N ARG A 5 64.64 -16.52 -1.24
CA ARG A 5 63.99 -17.66 -1.89
C ARG A 5 64.03 -18.81 -0.89
N LEU A 6 62.90 -19.50 -0.74
CA LEU A 6 62.81 -20.97 -0.73
C LEU A 6 61.33 -21.35 -0.62
N SER A 7 60.82 -21.91 -1.71
CA SER A 7 59.74 -22.90 -1.80
C SER A 7 60.37 -24.08 -2.57
N PRO A 8 59.94 -25.36 -2.44
CA PRO A 8 58.54 -25.77 -2.30
C PRO A 8 58.24 -26.99 -1.39
N CYS A 9 56.98 -27.00 -0.93
CA CYS A 9 56.01 -28.10 -1.01
C CYS A 9 56.53 -29.54 -1.20
N ALA A 10 56.31 -30.40 -0.20
CA ALA A 10 56.12 -31.83 -0.38
C ALA A 10 55.04 -32.37 0.57
N LEU A 11 54.02 -32.91 -0.09
CA LEU A 11 52.81 -33.61 0.33
C LEU A 11 53.07 -34.80 1.28
N ARG A 12 52.17 -35.04 2.26
CA ARG A 12 51.67 -36.40 2.62
C ARG A 12 50.44 -36.37 3.54
N LEU A 13 49.28 -36.55 2.90
CA LEU A 13 48.13 -37.39 3.23
C LEU A 13 48.02 -37.97 4.66
N ARG A 14 46.93 -37.64 5.38
CA ARG A 14 46.10 -38.61 6.13
C ARG A 14 44.65 -38.11 6.22
N ALA A 15 43.75 -38.90 5.67
CA ALA A 15 42.31 -38.79 5.92
C ALA A 15 42.00 -39.20 7.36
N VAL A 16 41.16 -38.42 8.04
CA VAL A 16 40.40 -38.88 9.21
C VAL A 16 38.99 -38.31 9.07
N VAL A 17 38.04 -39.23 8.90
CA VAL A 17 36.60 -39.01 9.05
C VAL A 17 36.34 -38.75 10.53
N GLY A 18 35.72 -37.61 10.85
CA GLY A 18 35.33 -37.25 12.21
C GLY A 18 33.93 -36.64 12.18
N LEU A 19 32.93 -37.51 12.37
CA LEU A 19 31.56 -37.13 12.69
C LEU A 19 31.56 -36.50 14.09
N LEU A 20 31.22 -35.22 14.19
CA LEU A 20 30.98 -34.54 15.47
C LEU A 20 29.54 -34.06 15.50
N ILE A 21 28.72 -34.90 16.13
CA ILE A 21 27.41 -34.53 16.65
C ILE A 21 27.67 -33.79 17.96
N VAL A 22 27.33 -32.50 17.99
CA VAL A 22 27.09 -31.77 19.23
C VAL A 22 25.67 -31.25 19.15
N GLY A 23 24.81 -31.80 20.01
CA GLY A 23 23.42 -31.37 20.14
C GLY A 23 23.33 -30.00 20.78
N PHE A 24 22.43 -29.19 20.26
CA PHE A 24 21.72 -28.18 21.04
C PHE A 24 20.25 -28.52 21.02
N GLY A 25 19.66 -28.46 22.22
CA GLY A 25 18.29 -28.79 22.54
C GLY A 25 17.26 -27.90 21.85
N GLU A 26 16.02 -28.29 22.11
CA GLU A 26 14.80 -27.95 21.41
C GLU A 26 14.47 -26.45 21.31
N SER A 27 13.77 -26.15 20.22
CA SER A 27 12.68 -25.17 20.09
C SER A 27 13.03 -23.68 20.17
N CYS A 28 13.19 -23.08 18.99
CA CYS A 28 12.47 -21.87 18.62
C CYS A 28 12.31 -21.88 17.10
N ALA A 29 11.11 -22.24 16.64
CA ALA A 29 10.74 -22.09 15.24
C ALA A 29 11.02 -20.65 14.81
N THR A 30 11.85 -20.49 13.78
CA THR A 30 11.96 -19.23 13.04
C THR A 30 10.55 -18.86 12.56
N PRO A 31 10.02 -17.67 12.87
CA PRO A 31 8.77 -17.22 12.30
C PRO A 31 8.94 -17.18 10.79
N ARG A 32 8.09 -17.95 10.10
CA ARG A 32 8.03 -18.02 8.66
C ARG A 32 7.55 -16.65 8.20
N ALA A 33 8.47 -15.84 7.67
CA ALA A 33 8.14 -14.55 7.08
C ALA A 33 6.96 -14.73 6.13
N LEU A 34 5.89 -13.96 6.33
CA LEU A 34 4.75 -13.93 5.42
C LEU A 34 5.28 -13.50 4.05
N THR A 35 5.40 -14.45 3.13
CA THR A 35 5.72 -14.14 1.73
C THR A 35 4.52 -13.44 1.11
N ALA A 36 4.73 -12.69 0.01
CA ALA A 36 3.63 -12.06 -0.73
C ALA A 36 2.53 -13.07 -1.12
N ASP A 37 2.89 -14.34 -1.36
CA ASP A 37 1.98 -15.47 -1.60
C ASP A 37 1.11 -15.85 -0.38
N GLN A 38 1.51 -15.44 0.83
CA GLN A 38 0.74 -15.62 2.06
C GLN A 38 -0.12 -14.39 2.42
N ALA A 39 0.18 -13.20 1.88
CA ALA A 39 -0.68 -12.03 2.01
C ALA A 39 -1.96 -12.17 1.17
N ASP A 40 -1.85 -12.75 -0.03
CA ASP A 40 -2.99 -13.15 -0.87
C ASP A 40 -3.87 -14.24 -0.24
N LYS A 41 -3.31 -15.02 0.69
CA LYS A 41 -3.99 -16.11 1.41
C LYS A 41 -4.31 -15.76 2.86
N ALA A 42 -3.90 -14.58 3.33
CA ALA A 42 -4.16 -14.15 4.69
C ALA A 42 -5.65 -13.80 4.76
N PRO A 43 -6.45 -14.53 5.56
CA PRO A 43 -7.86 -14.22 5.65
C PRO A 43 -8.02 -12.79 6.16
N ILE A 44 -8.70 -11.94 5.40
CA ILE A 44 -9.12 -10.63 5.90
C ILE A 44 -10.01 -10.91 7.12
N LEU A 45 -9.61 -10.55 8.33
CA LEU A 45 -10.38 -10.94 9.53
C LEU A 45 -11.50 -9.91 9.78
N GLY A 46 -12.76 -10.37 9.78
CA GLY A 46 -13.92 -9.57 10.21
C GLY A 46 -14.30 -9.85 11.67
N GLU A 47 -15.40 -9.23 12.15
CA GLU A 47 -15.86 -9.34 13.57
C GLU A 47 -16.06 -10.77 14.10
N ARG A 48 -16.18 -11.78 13.23
CA ARG A 48 -16.39 -13.18 13.62
C ARG A 48 -15.28 -14.12 13.13
N GLY A 49 -14.09 -13.59 12.88
CA GLY A 49 -12.96 -14.34 12.31
C GLY A 49 -12.75 -14.06 10.83
N ALA A 50 -12.00 -14.92 10.15
CA ALA A 50 -11.72 -14.83 8.72
C ALA A 50 -12.98 -14.50 7.91
N LEU A 51 -12.96 -13.38 7.18
CA LEU A 51 -13.77 -13.19 5.97
C LEU A 51 -13.33 -14.29 5.02
N SER A 52 -14.04 -15.41 5.08
CA SER A 52 -13.97 -16.45 4.08
C SER A 52 -14.64 -15.91 2.82
N PRO A 53 -14.09 -16.18 1.61
CA PRO A 53 -14.74 -15.85 0.34
C PRO A 53 -16.24 -16.19 0.34
N SER A 54 -16.60 -17.33 0.92
CA SER A 54 -17.99 -17.81 1.04
C SER A 54 -18.94 -16.94 1.87
N ARG A 55 -18.43 -16.13 2.82
CA ARG A 55 -19.26 -15.23 3.65
C ARG A 55 -19.53 -13.91 2.93
N ASP A 56 -18.53 -13.37 2.24
CA ASP A 56 -18.68 -12.15 1.47
C ASP A 56 -19.50 -12.41 0.21
N GLU A 57 -19.31 -13.53 -0.47
CA GLU A 57 -20.17 -13.99 -1.57
C GLU A 57 -21.65 -13.97 -1.18
N ARG A 58 -22.02 -14.58 -0.04
CA ARG A 58 -23.40 -14.55 0.47
C ARG A 58 -23.92 -13.14 0.76
N LEU A 59 -23.08 -12.24 1.26
CA LEU A 59 -23.47 -10.86 1.57
C LEU A 59 -23.64 -10.01 0.32
N VAL A 60 -22.83 -10.27 -0.71
CA VAL A 60 -22.99 -9.66 -2.04
C VAL A 60 -24.28 -10.18 -2.67
N ASP A 61 -24.51 -11.50 -2.67
CA ASP A 61 -25.71 -12.10 -3.28
C ASP A 61 -27.01 -11.66 -2.58
N GLN A 62 -26.99 -11.43 -1.26
CA GLN A 62 -28.13 -10.89 -0.50
C GLN A 62 -28.42 -9.41 -0.78
N ARG A 63 -27.44 -8.67 -1.29
CA ARG A 63 -27.57 -7.24 -1.61
C ARG A 63 -27.88 -6.97 -3.06
N LEU A 64 -27.64 -7.95 -3.95
CA LEU A 64 -28.14 -7.89 -5.30
C LEU A 64 -29.66 -7.88 -5.25
N ASP A 65 -30.28 -6.79 -5.63
CA ASP A 65 -31.73 -6.69 -5.81
C ASP A 65 -32.06 -7.05 -7.25
N PRO A 66 -32.70 -8.20 -7.52
CA PRO A 66 -33.01 -8.61 -8.88
C PRO A 66 -33.89 -7.62 -9.66
N ALA A 67 -34.63 -6.77 -8.93
CA ALA A 67 -35.55 -5.77 -9.47
C ALA A 67 -34.92 -4.39 -9.69
N GLN A 68 -33.79 -4.06 -9.03
CA GLN A 68 -33.09 -2.78 -9.18
C GLN A 68 -31.76 -2.91 -9.92
N ASP A 69 -31.07 -4.04 -9.77
CA ASP A 69 -29.80 -4.28 -10.44
C ASP A 69 -30.04 -4.81 -11.85
N THR A 70 -29.49 -4.10 -12.83
CA THR A 70 -29.55 -4.52 -14.22
C THR A 70 -28.84 -5.86 -14.38
N VAL A 71 -29.24 -6.63 -15.39
CA VAL A 71 -28.55 -7.87 -15.78
C VAL A 71 -27.04 -7.63 -15.89
N HIS A 72 -26.64 -6.46 -16.38
CA HIS A 72 -25.24 -6.13 -16.61
C HIS A 72 -24.42 -5.86 -15.34
N VAL A 73 -25.02 -5.30 -14.28
CA VAL A 73 -24.33 -5.17 -12.98
C VAL A 73 -24.04 -6.54 -12.39
N ARG A 74 -24.96 -7.50 -12.54
CA ARG A 74 -24.76 -8.88 -12.10
C ARG A 74 -23.67 -9.59 -12.91
N GLU A 75 -23.72 -9.48 -14.23
CA GLU A 75 -22.70 -10.05 -15.12
C GLU A 75 -21.32 -9.45 -14.87
N LEU A 76 -21.23 -8.15 -14.60
CA LEU A 76 -19.99 -7.49 -14.20
C LEU A 76 -19.45 -8.06 -12.89
N ILE A 77 -20.31 -8.23 -11.88
CA ILE A 77 -19.91 -8.81 -10.58
C ILE A 77 -19.42 -10.24 -10.74
N GLU A 78 -20.10 -11.07 -11.52
CA GLU A 78 -19.66 -12.44 -11.81
C GLU A 78 -18.31 -12.45 -12.55
N ALA A 79 -18.17 -11.64 -13.59
CA ALA A 79 -16.92 -11.56 -14.33
C ALA A 79 -15.75 -10.99 -13.50
N LEU A 80 -16.02 -10.06 -12.58
CA LEU A 80 -15.02 -9.58 -11.61
C LEU A 80 -14.63 -10.69 -10.62
N ARG A 81 -15.57 -11.50 -10.14
CA ARG A 81 -15.27 -12.67 -9.28
C ARG A 81 -14.42 -13.72 -10.00
N GLU A 82 -14.63 -13.92 -11.29
CA GLU A 82 -13.86 -14.88 -12.09
C GLU A 82 -12.45 -14.39 -12.42
N GLN A 83 -12.28 -13.08 -12.65
CA GLN A 83 -11.00 -12.51 -13.09
C GLN A 83 -10.12 -11.96 -11.97
N SER A 84 -10.72 -11.55 -10.84
CA SER A 84 -10.00 -11.00 -9.71
C SER A 84 -9.89 -12.05 -8.61
N ALA A 85 -8.66 -12.35 -8.18
CA ALA A 85 -8.43 -13.11 -6.95
C ALA A 85 -8.87 -12.34 -5.69
N THR A 86 -9.15 -11.04 -5.81
CA THR A 86 -9.61 -10.17 -4.71
C THR A 86 -11.13 -10.20 -4.60
N PRO A 87 -11.71 -10.55 -3.44
CA PRO A 87 -13.15 -10.66 -3.27
C PRO A 87 -13.87 -9.30 -3.32
N LEU A 88 -15.12 -9.30 -3.75
CA LEU A 88 -16.03 -8.16 -3.62
C LEU A 88 -16.53 -8.05 -2.18
N ILE A 89 -16.23 -6.93 -1.53
CA ILE A 89 -16.61 -6.64 -0.15
C ILE A 89 -17.84 -5.76 -0.15
N ALA A 90 -18.87 -6.18 0.60
CA ALA A 90 -20.10 -5.42 0.74
C ALA A 90 -20.12 -4.58 2.03
N GLY A 91 -20.99 -3.56 2.07
CA GLY A 91 -21.25 -2.79 3.29
C GLY A 91 -20.42 -1.52 3.42
N ASN A 92 -19.94 -0.98 2.31
CA ASN A 92 -19.08 0.20 2.28
C ASN A 92 -19.86 1.45 1.95
N ARG A 93 -19.24 2.60 2.20
CA ARG A 93 -19.66 3.89 1.67
C ARG A 93 -18.51 4.42 0.83
N VAL A 94 -18.76 4.65 -0.45
CA VAL A 94 -17.80 5.21 -1.39
C VAL A 94 -18.21 6.63 -1.76
N ALA A 95 -17.30 7.57 -1.54
CA ALA A 95 -17.50 8.96 -1.93
C ALA A 95 -16.46 9.37 -2.97
N PRO A 96 -16.86 9.77 -4.20
CA PRO A 96 -15.92 10.36 -5.14
C PRO A 96 -15.46 11.73 -4.65
N LEU A 97 -14.17 11.99 -4.79
CA LEU A 97 -13.52 13.25 -4.46
C LEU A 97 -12.98 13.83 -5.78
N ILE A 98 -13.47 15.01 -6.13
CA ILE A 98 -13.14 15.67 -7.38
C ILE A 98 -12.04 16.69 -7.12
N ASP A 99 -10.96 16.55 -7.89
CA ASP A 99 -9.73 17.34 -7.84
C ASP A 99 -8.97 17.22 -6.51
N GLY A 100 -7.81 17.89 -6.46
CA GLY A 100 -6.99 17.89 -5.26
C GLY A 100 -7.61 18.61 -4.07
N PRO A 101 -8.34 19.74 -4.18
CA PRO A 101 -8.90 20.41 -3.00
C PRO A 101 -9.82 19.51 -2.15
N GLN A 102 -10.78 18.81 -2.79
CA GLN A 102 -11.66 17.89 -2.05
C GLN A 102 -10.87 16.71 -1.49
N THR A 103 -9.95 16.17 -2.28
CA THR A 103 -9.14 15.01 -1.90
C THR A 103 -8.24 15.31 -0.70
N LEU A 104 -7.44 16.35 -0.80
CA LEU A 104 -6.49 16.76 0.23
C LEU A 104 -7.21 17.17 1.52
N ALA A 105 -8.36 17.84 1.42
CA ALA A 105 -9.18 18.19 2.59
C ALA A 105 -9.76 16.96 3.29
N ALA A 106 -10.27 15.98 2.53
CA ALA A 106 -10.81 14.74 3.09
C ALA A 106 -9.72 13.90 3.77
N ILE A 107 -8.56 13.73 3.12
CA ILE A 107 -7.42 13.01 3.70
C ILE A 107 -6.93 13.72 4.96
N ARG A 108 -6.79 15.05 4.94
CA ARG A 108 -6.38 15.85 6.10
C ARG A 108 -7.29 15.58 7.30
N ARG A 109 -8.61 15.69 7.09
CA ARG A 109 -9.60 15.45 8.12
C ARG A 109 -9.48 14.04 8.70
N ALA A 110 -9.35 13.02 7.86
CA ALA A 110 -9.19 11.64 8.32
C ALA A 110 -7.91 11.46 9.16
N ILE A 111 -6.80 12.08 8.76
CA ILE A 111 -5.55 12.06 9.53
C ILE A 111 -5.71 12.76 10.89
N GLU A 112 -6.40 13.89 10.93
CA GLU A 112 -6.69 14.62 12.18
C GLU A 112 -7.53 13.78 13.16
N GLU A 113 -8.47 13.00 12.64
CA GLU A 113 -9.37 12.15 13.42
C GLU A 113 -8.76 10.77 13.78
N ALA A 114 -7.65 10.36 13.15
CA ALA A 114 -7.02 9.04 13.31
C ALA A 114 -6.69 8.71 14.77
N GLN A 115 -6.98 7.51 15.28
CA GLN A 115 -6.77 7.16 16.70
C GLN A 115 -5.65 6.14 16.94
N ARG A 116 -5.32 5.31 15.94
CA ARG A 116 -4.42 4.15 16.09
C ARG A 116 -3.28 4.19 15.11
N HIS A 117 -3.57 4.31 13.82
CA HIS A 117 -2.54 4.31 12.79
C HIS A 117 -2.93 5.05 11.52
N ILE A 118 -1.90 5.56 10.85
CA ILE A 118 -1.99 6.22 9.55
C ILE A 118 -0.92 5.61 8.65
N HIS A 119 -1.34 5.03 7.53
CA HIS A 119 -0.45 4.51 6.51
C HIS A 119 -0.63 5.30 5.22
N VAL A 120 0.46 5.87 4.71
CA VAL A 120 0.48 6.69 3.51
C VAL A 120 1.41 6.05 2.51
N GLU A 121 0.92 5.80 1.30
CA GLU A 121 1.66 5.39 0.12
C GLU A 121 1.36 6.39 -0.99
N THR A 122 2.39 6.99 -1.58
CA THR A 122 2.20 7.95 -2.66
C THR A 122 3.38 7.95 -3.61
N TYR A 123 3.11 8.18 -4.90
CA TYR A 123 4.17 8.30 -5.90
C TYR A 123 4.98 9.58 -5.70
N ILE A 124 4.30 10.70 -5.47
CA ILE A 124 4.92 12.02 -5.27
C ILE A 124 4.59 12.52 -3.87
N PHE A 125 5.63 12.71 -3.06
CA PHE A 125 5.56 13.47 -1.82
C PHE A 125 6.49 14.68 -1.96
N ALA A 126 5.97 15.81 -2.41
CA ALA A 126 6.78 16.96 -2.79
C ALA A 126 7.21 17.84 -1.60
N ASP A 127 8.40 18.44 -1.64
CA ASP A 127 8.80 19.51 -0.70
C ASP A 127 8.20 20.88 -1.09
N ASP A 128 6.87 20.96 -1.11
CA ASP A 128 6.11 22.18 -1.37
C ASP A 128 5.19 22.52 -0.18
N GLU A 129 4.32 23.52 -0.34
CA GLU A 129 3.39 23.95 0.71
C GLU A 129 2.50 22.81 1.21
N ILE A 130 1.89 22.05 0.29
CA ILE A 130 1.00 20.93 0.61
C ILE A 130 1.81 19.80 1.25
N GLY A 131 2.97 19.46 0.70
CA GLY A 131 3.80 18.41 1.29
C GLY A 131 4.30 18.75 2.69
N ARG A 132 4.75 19.98 2.94
CA ARG A 132 5.15 20.42 4.29
C ARG A 132 3.98 20.38 5.26
N GLU A 133 2.79 20.77 4.82
CA GLU A 133 1.59 20.70 5.65
C GLU A 133 1.23 19.26 6.06
N PHE A 134 1.26 18.31 5.11
CA PHE A 134 1.03 16.89 5.39
C PHE A 134 2.13 16.29 6.27
N ARG A 135 3.40 16.61 6.00
CA ARG A 135 4.54 16.20 6.84
C ARG A 135 4.33 16.62 8.29
N ASP A 136 4.00 17.89 8.51
CA ASP A 136 3.85 18.45 9.85
C ASP A 136 2.61 17.87 10.55
N LEU A 137 1.52 17.64 9.82
CA LEU A 137 0.33 16.97 10.35
C LEU A 137 0.63 15.53 10.79
N LEU A 138 1.33 14.74 9.97
CA LEU A 138 1.72 13.37 10.28
C LEU A 138 2.65 13.32 11.50
N ILE A 139 3.60 14.25 11.60
CA ILE A 139 4.46 14.41 12.77
C ILE A 139 3.62 14.68 14.03
N ARG A 140 2.66 15.61 13.97
CA ARG A 140 1.78 15.92 15.11
C ARG A 140 1.00 14.69 15.57
N ARG A 141 0.40 13.94 14.65
CA ARG A 141 -0.34 12.70 15.00
C ARG A 141 0.59 11.66 15.61
N ARG A 142 1.81 11.52 15.09
CA ARG A 142 2.80 10.61 15.65
C ARG A 142 3.18 10.96 17.09
N GLN A 143 3.39 12.23 17.37
CA GLN A 143 3.68 12.75 18.72
C GLN A 143 2.51 12.57 19.69
N GLN A 144 1.28 12.50 19.17
CA GLN A 144 0.07 12.21 19.94
C GLN A 144 -0.17 10.70 20.15
N GLY A 145 0.78 9.85 19.75
CA GLY A 145 0.75 8.41 20.01
C GLY A 145 0.18 7.56 18.86
N VAL A 146 -0.27 8.17 17.77
CA VAL A 146 -0.74 7.44 16.58
C VAL A 146 0.47 6.83 15.86
N GLU A 147 0.38 5.59 15.43
CA GLU A 147 1.40 4.99 14.57
C GLU A 147 1.35 5.62 13.18
N VAL A 148 2.50 5.97 12.61
CA VAL A 148 2.53 6.58 11.27
C VAL A 148 3.59 5.91 10.42
N ARG A 149 3.17 5.41 9.26
CA ARG A 149 4.05 4.87 8.20
C ARG A 149 3.86 5.65 6.92
N VAL A 150 4.97 6.04 6.30
CA VAL A 150 5.00 6.75 5.02
C VAL A 150 5.90 6.01 4.05
N LEU A 151 5.34 5.64 2.91
CA LEU A 151 6.00 5.05 1.78
C LEU A 151 5.91 6.01 0.60
N TYR A 152 7.05 6.32 -0.02
CA TYR A 152 7.09 7.15 -1.22
C TYR A 152 7.97 6.54 -2.30
N ASP A 153 7.68 6.84 -3.55
CA ASP A 153 8.48 6.38 -4.69
C ASP A 153 9.69 7.29 -4.94
N ALA A 154 10.89 6.70 -5.06
CA ALA A 154 12.12 7.44 -5.29
C ALA A 154 12.18 8.24 -6.61
N ILE A 155 11.53 7.76 -7.69
CA ILE A 155 11.49 8.51 -8.96
C ILE A 155 10.40 9.58 -8.89
N GLY A 156 9.21 9.22 -8.41
CA GLY A 156 8.12 10.19 -8.29
C GLY A 156 8.47 11.36 -7.37
N SER A 157 9.30 11.12 -6.36
CA SER A 157 9.76 12.13 -5.41
C SER A 157 11.24 12.51 -5.60
N VAL A 158 11.79 12.37 -6.81
CA VAL A 158 13.23 12.63 -7.08
C VAL A 158 13.67 14.06 -6.73
N ASP A 159 12.76 15.03 -6.87
CA ASP A 159 13.00 16.44 -6.54
C ASP A 159 12.83 16.74 -5.04
N THR A 160 12.45 15.74 -4.23
CA THR A 160 12.26 15.89 -2.78
C THR A 160 13.52 15.41 -2.06
N PRO A 161 14.29 16.32 -1.43
CA PRO A 161 15.54 15.95 -0.79
C PRO A 161 15.29 15.08 0.44
N THR A 162 16.19 14.13 0.74
CA THR A 162 16.10 13.29 1.95
C THR A 162 15.95 14.10 3.25
N ALA A 163 16.52 15.32 3.29
CA ALA A 163 16.39 16.24 4.42
C ALA A 163 14.94 16.63 4.73
N PHE A 164 14.06 16.61 3.73
CA PHE A 164 12.62 16.85 3.91
C PHE A 164 11.97 15.85 4.88
N PHE A 165 12.39 14.58 4.83
CA PHE A 165 11.85 13.49 5.66
C PHE A 165 12.54 13.38 7.03
N ALA A 166 13.67 14.05 7.24
CA ALA A 166 14.43 13.96 8.49
C ALA A 166 13.61 14.33 9.75
N PRO A 167 12.76 15.38 9.75
CA PRO A 167 11.89 15.69 10.88
C PRO A 167 10.87 14.59 11.19
N MET A 168 10.38 13.87 10.17
CA MET A 168 9.44 12.75 10.34
C MET A 168 10.12 11.60 11.08
N LEU A 169 11.31 11.21 10.60
CA LEU A 169 12.13 10.18 11.24
C LEU A 169 12.47 10.55 12.69
N ALA A 170 12.84 11.80 12.94
CA ALA A 170 13.14 12.30 14.29
C ALA A 170 11.92 12.26 15.22
N ALA A 171 10.70 12.45 14.70
CA ALA A 171 9.45 12.32 15.44
C ALA A 171 9.01 10.84 15.63
N GLY A 172 9.75 9.89 15.06
CA GLY A 172 9.44 8.46 15.13
C GLY A 172 8.41 7.98 14.10
N VAL A 173 8.15 8.77 13.05
CA VAL A 173 7.40 8.29 11.88
C VAL A 173 8.28 7.30 11.12
N GLU A 174 7.72 6.15 10.74
CA GLU A 174 8.43 5.19 9.92
C GLU A 174 8.35 5.63 8.46
N VAL A 175 9.49 5.95 7.83
CA VAL A 175 9.53 6.39 6.43
C VAL A 175 10.32 5.39 5.59
N ARG A 176 9.77 4.99 4.45
CA ARG A 176 10.41 4.09 3.48
C ARG A 176 10.36 4.68 2.07
N GLU A 177 11.43 4.41 1.34
CA GLU A 177 11.64 4.81 -0.04
C GLU A 177 11.52 3.58 -0.92
N PHE A 178 10.52 3.53 -1.80
CA PHE A 178 10.37 2.43 -2.75
C PHE A 178 11.43 2.56 -3.86
N ARG A 179 12.20 1.49 -4.05
CA ARG A 179 13.27 1.36 -5.07
C ARG A 179 14.18 2.60 -5.18
N PRO A 180 15.02 2.84 -4.17
CA PRO A 180 15.99 3.92 -4.18
C PRO A 180 16.90 3.88 -5.41
N LEU A 181 17.29 5.05 -5.92
CA LEU A 181 18.18 5.16 -7.09
C LEU A 181 19.67 5.07 -6.74
N SER A 182 20.01 5.04 -5.44
CA SER A 182 21.40 4.93 -5.00
C SER A 182 21.97 3.54 -5.31
N PRO A 183 23.11 3.40 -6.03
CA PRO A 183 23.75 2.11 -6.26
C PRO A 183 24.10 1.35 -4.97
N ALA A 184 24.31 2.08 -3.86
CA ALA A 184 24.58 1.50 -2.55
C ALA A 184 23.33 0.87 -1.90
N LYS A 185 22.14 1.35 -2.25
CA LYS A 185 20.86 0.84 -1.73
C LYS A 185 20.19 -0.14 -2.70
N THR A 186 20.46 -0.05 -4.00
CA THR A 186 19.86 -0.89 -5.03
C THR A 186 20.91 -1.26 -6.08
N PRO A 187 21.47 -2.48 -6.04
CA PRO A 187 22.45 -2.93 -7.01
C PRO A 187 21.85 -3.05 -8.41
N LEU A 188 22.68 -2.81 -9.43
CA LEU A 188 22.29 -2.84 -10.83
C LEU A 188 21.88 -4.25 -11.30
N PRO A 189 21.04 -4.38 -12.34
CA PRO A 189 20.44 -3.29 -13.14
C PRO A 189 19.23 -2.64 -12.46
N TRP A 190 19.09 -1.32 -12.60
CA TRP A 190 17.94 -0.60 -12.07
C TRP A 190 16.67 -0.91 -12.89
N LYS A 191 15.63 -1.34 -12.20
CA LYS A 191 14.30 -1.56 -12.78
C LYS A 191 13.52 -0.24 -12.81
N VAL A 192 13.97 0.72 -13.63
CA VAL A 192 13.45 2.10 -13.69
C VAL A 192 11.95 2.19 -14.01
N ASN A 193 11.41 1.23 -14.78
CA ASN A 193 10.00 1.24 -15.19
C ASN A 193 9.06 0.52 -14.21
N ASN A 194 9.57 -0.13 -13.17
CA ASN A 194 8.74 -0.79 -12.17
C ASN A 194 8.83 0.06 -10.89
N ARG A 195 7.91 1.02 -10.80
CA ARG A 195 7.78 2.05 -9.77
C ARG A 195 6.45 1.88 -9.05
N ASP A 196 6.39 2.38 -7.83
CA ASP A 196 5.15 2.38 -7.08
C ASP A 196 4.34 3.63 -7.42
N HIS A 197 3.40 3.50 -8.35
CA HIS A 197 2.56 4.62 -8.79
C HIS A 197 1.22 4.70 -8.04
N ARG A 198 1.00 3.87 -7.02
CA ARG A 198 -0.25 3.88 -6.25
C ARG A 198 -0.30 5.12 -5.35
N LYS A 199 -1.51 5.54 -5.00
CA LYS A 199 -1.76 6.51 -3.93
C LYS A 199 -2.77 5.88 -3.01
N ILE A 200 -2.32 5.46 -1.84
CA ILE A 200 -3.17 4.82 -0.84
C ILE A 200 -2.95 5.55 0.47
N VAL A 201 -4.02 6.02 1.09
CA VAL A 201 -3.99 6.44 2.50
C VAL A 201 -4.97 5.58 3.27
N VAL A 202 -4.52 4.91 4.33
CA VAL A 202 -5.40 4.15 5.22
C VAL A 202 -5.31 4.70 6.63
N VAL A 203 -6.47 5.02 7.21
CA VAL A 203 -6.60 5.52 8.58
C VAL A 203 -7.34 4.48 9.42
N ASP A 204 -6.71 4.05 10.51
CA ASP A 204 -7.22 3.11 11.51
C ASP A 204 -7.72 1.76 10.96
N GLY A 205 -7.38 1.44 9.70
CA GLY A 205 -7.91 0.28 8.99
C GLY A 205 -9.39 0.41 8.64
N ARG A 206 -9.98 1.60 8.77
CA ARG A 206 -11.43 1.86 8.63
C ARG A 206 -11.81 2.73 7.44
N THR A 207 -10.93 3.65 7.10
CA THR A 207 -11.10 4.56 5.97
C THR A 207 -9.89 4.42 5.06
N ALA A 208 -10.13 4.27 3.77
CA ALA A 208 -9.09 4.22 2.75
C ALA A 208 -9.34 5.29 1.67
N PHE A 209 -8.27 5.80 1.10
CA PHE A 209 -8.29 6.73 -0.03
C PHE A 209 -7.46 6.16 -1.17
N THR A 210 -7.96 6.25 -2.41
CA THR A 210 -7.18 5.91 -3.61
C THR A 210 -7.63 6.70 -4.85
N GLY A 211 -6.74 6.91 -5.82
CA GLY A 211 -7.01 7.69 -7.03
C GLY A 211 -5.75 8.26 -7.68
N GLY A 212 -5.86 9.41 -8.38
CA GLY A 212 -4.74 10.02 -9.12
C GLY A 212 -4.00 11.16 -8.39
N VAL A 213 -4.63 11.80 -7.40
CA VAL A 213 -4.04 12.91 -6.63
C VAL A 213 -2.86 12.43 -5.76
N ASN A 214 -1.71 13.11 -5.88
CA ASN A 214 -0.55 12.95 -4.99
C ASN A 214 -0.47 14.07 -3.93
N ILE A 215 0.51 13.98 -3.03
CA ILE A 215 0.80 15.03 -2.04
C ILE A 215 1.74 16.07 -2.67
N SER A 216 1.16 17.04 -3.38
CA SER A 216 1.88 18.17 -3.98
C SER A 216 0.95 19.34 -4.30
N SER A 217 1.48 20.57 -4.26
CA SER A 217 0.83 21.80 -4.68
C SER A 217 0.39 21.80 -6.14
N THR A 218 0.93 20.92 -6.99
CA THR A 218 0.43 20.68 -8.37
C THR A 218 -1.07 20.40 -8.39
N TYR A 219 -1.59 19.73 -7.36
CA TYR A 219 -3.00 19.36 -7.24
C TYR A 219 -3.83 20.40 -6.47
N ALA A 220 -3.24 21.50 -6.01
CA ALA A 220 -3.92 22.43 -5.08
C ALA A 220 -5.07 23.24 -5.70
N SER A 221 -5.20 23.26 -7.04
CA SER A 221 -6.22 24.03 -7.76
C SER A 221 -7.34 23.15 -8.29
N SER A 222 -8.60 23.61 -8.21
CA SER A 222 -9.72 22.89 -8.81
C SER A 222 -9.84 23.18 -10.31
N SER A 223 -10.17 22.14 -11.07
CA SER A 223 -10.54 22.20 -12.48
C SER A 223 -11.80 23.04 -12.75
N ALA A 224 -12.65 23.28 -11.74
CA ALA A 224 -13.84 24.12 -11.88
C ALA A 224 -13.52 25.63 -11.87
N THR A 225 -12.34 26.02 -11.38
CA THR A 225 -11.90 27.41 -11.35
C THR A 225 -11.04 27.72 -12.56
N ARG A 226 -11.40 28.76 -13.33
CA ARG A 226 -10.50 29.29 -14.37
C ARG A 226 -9.31 29.97 -13.70
N PRO A 227 -8.06 29.66 -14.09
CA PRO A 227 -6.91 30.41 -13.60
C PRO A 227 -7.06 31.89 -13.94
N GLY A 228 -6.83 32.77 -12.96
CA GLY A 228 -6.75 34.21 -13.20
C GLY A 228 -5.49 34.58 -14.01
N PRO A 229 -5.45 35.76 -14.63
CA PRO A 229 -4.31 36.18 -15.46
C PRO A 229 -2.97 36.28 -14.70
N GLU A 230 -3.00 36.29 -13.36
CA GLU A 230 -1.82 36.34 -12.49
C GLU A 230 -1.39 34.98 -11.92
N ALA A 231 -2.12 33.89 -12.20
CA ALA A 231 -1.91 32.59 -11.55
C ALA A 231 -0.62 31.85 -11.95
N GLY A 232 0.21 32.42 -12.83
CA GLY A 232 1.39 31.72 -13.36
C GLY A 232 1.01 30.40 -14.03
N ARG A 233 1.96 29.46 -14.12
CA ARG A 233 1.76 28.11 -14.69
C ARG A 233 0.99 27.14 -13.76
N ASN A 234 0.31 27.63 -12.71
CA ASN A 234 -0.55 26.78 -11.89
C ASN A 234 -1.88 26.58 -12.63
N GLU A 235 -1.81 25.74 -13.66
CA GLU A 235 -2.96 25.26 -14.39
C GLU A 235 -3.84 24.42 -13.46
N ALA A 236 -5.16 24.58 -13.59
CA ALA A 236 -6.11 23.80 -12.82
C ALA A 236 -5.98 22.31 -13.18
N TRP A 237 -5.83 21.44 -12.17
CA TRP A 237 -5.61 20.01 -12.39
C TRP A 237 -6.89 19.22 -12.12
N ARG A 238 -7.43 18.59 -13.17
CA ARG A 238 -8.56 17.66 -13.05
C ARG A 238 -8.05 16.28 -12.66
N ASP A 239 -8.48 15.78 -11.50
CA ASP A 239 -8.18 14.40 -11.07
C ASP A 239 -9.33 13.81 -10.24
N THR A 240 -9.40 12.48 -10.16
CA THR A 240 -10.43 11.77 -9.41
C THR A 240 -9.78 10.91 -8.34
N HIS A 241 -10.32 11.01 -7.13
CA HIS A 241 -9.99 10.16 -6.00
C HIS A 241 -11.27 9.60 -5.42
N VAL A 242 -11.16 8.58 -4.58
CA VAL A 242 -12.29 8.01 -3.83
C VAL A 242 -11.91 7.88 -2.37
N GLN A 243 -12.86 8.19 -1.50
CA GLN A 243 -12.85 7.78 -0.10
C GLN A 243 -13.72 6.53 0.04
N ILE A 244 -13.19 5.52 0.70
CA ILE A 244 -13.89 4.28 1.04
C ILE A 244 -13.92 4.15 2.55
N ASP A 245 -15.11 4.26 3.13
CA ASP A 245 -15.37 3.91 4.52
C ASP A 245 -15.99 2.52 4.59
N GLY A 246 -15.51 1.67 5.50
CA GLY A 246 -16.10 0.36 5.74
C GLY A 246 -15.12 -0.81 5.61
N PRO A 247 -15.64 -2.05 5.60
CA PRO A 247 -14.82 -3.26 5.63
C PRO A 247 -13.84 -3.39 4.46
N ALA A 248 -14.08 -2.76 3.31
CA ALA A 248 -13.18 -2.78 2.17
C ALA A 248 -11.86 -2.02 2.40
N ALA A 249 -11.77 -1.14 3.41
CA ALA A 249 -10.51 -0.50 3.80
C ALA A 249 -9.40 -1.52 4.13
N ALA A 250 -9.78 -2.73 4.55
CA ALA A 250 -8.85 -3.83 4.80
C ALA A 250 -8.11 -4.29 3.54
N GLN A 251 -8.71 -4.22 2.35
CA GLN A 251 -8.02 -4.60 1.11
C GLN A 251 -6.93 -3.60 0.75
N PHE A 252 -7.22 -2.30 0.88
CA PHE A 252 -6.21 -1.25 0.68
C PHE A 252 -5.10 -1.29 1.72
N GLN A 253 -5.43 -1.65 2.96
CA GLN A 253 -4.45 -1.90 4.03
C GLN A 253 -3.50 -3.05 3.66
N ALA A 254 -4.03 -4.17 3.15
CA ALA A 254 -3.22 -5.29 2.70
C ALA A 254 -2.29 -4.91 1.54
N LEU A 255 -2.82 -4.17 0.55
CA LEU A 255 -2.03 -3.64 -0.56
C LEU A 255 -0.90 -2.72 -0.07
N PHE A 256 -1.15 -1.84 0.90
CA PHE A 256 -0.11 -1.03 1.52
C PHE A 256 1.00 -1.89 2.13
N PHE A 257 0.63 -2.88 2.96
CA PHE A 257 1.61 -3.74 3.62
C PHE A 257 2.44 -4.60 2.64
N GLU A 258 1.85 -5.01 1.53
CA GLU A 258 2.58 -5.70 0.46
C GLU A 258 3.73 -4.83 -0.07
N THR A 259 3.45 -3.58 -0.45
CA THR A 259 4.50 -2.69 -0.99
C THR A 259 5.43 -2.18 0.10
N TRP A 260 4.94 -1.97 1.32
CA TRP A 260 5.77 -1.68 2.49
C TRP A 260 6.85 -2.73 2.70
N THR A 261 6.45 -4.01 2.65
CA THR A 261 7.38 -5.15 2.79
C THR A 261 8.37 -5.19 1.62
N ARG A 262 7.90 -4.94 0.39
CA ARG A 262 8.77 -4.84 -0.80
C ARG A 262 9.76 -3.68 -0.74
N ALA A 263 9.45 -2.63 0.02
CA ALA A 263 10.35 -1.50 0.32
C ALA A 263 11.31 -1.78 1.49
N GLY A 264 11.34 -3.02 2.02
CA GLY A 264 12.17 -3.39 3.16
C GLY A 264 11.61 -2.93 4.50
N GLY A 265 10.31 -2.64 4.57
CA GLY A 265 9.58 -2.52 5.82
C GLY A 265 9.43 -3.88 6.48
N GLU A 266 9.67 -3.95 7.78
CA GLU A 266 9.44 -5.16 8.57
C GLU A 266 8.04 -5.10 9.17
N ILE A 267 7.37 -6.25 9.23
CA ILE A 267 6.25 -6.48 10.15
C ILE A 267 6.82 -7.38 11.25
N ASP A 268 7.26 -6.78 12.36
CA ASP A 268 7.85 -7.52 13.47
C ASP A 268 6.79 -8.30 14.26
N ALA A 269 7.23 -9.19 15.16
CA ALA A 269 6.32 -10.01 15.97
C ALA A 269 5.35 -9.18 16.84
N LYS A 270 5.71 -7.94 17.20
CA LYS A 270 4.82 -7.04 17.96
C LYS A 270 3.74 -6.47 17.03
N GLN A 271 4.09 -6.16 15.79
CA GLN A 271 3.17 -5.69 14.76
C GLN A 271 2.25 -6.83 14.30
N GLU A 272 2.76 -8.07 14.17
CA GLU A 272 1.91 -9.25 13.94
C GLU A 272 0.89 -9.45 15.07
N ALA A 273 1.29 -9.27 16.33
CA ALA A 273 0.37 -9.34 17.46
C ALA A 273 -0.73 -8.26 17.42
N ARG A 274 -0.51 -7.16 16.69
CA ARG A 274 -1.45 -6.05 16.49
C ARG A 274 -2.29 -6.18 15.22
N GLN A 275 -2.33 -7.36 14.58
CA GLN A 275 -3.12 -7.60 13.37
C GLN A 275 -4.59 -7.17 13.51
N ARG A 276 -5.21 -7.37 14.68
CA ARG A 276 -6.60 -6.94 14.96
C ARG A 276 -6.78 -5.42 15.00
N GLU A 277 -5.71 -4.67 15.22
CA GLU A 277 -5.74 -3.20 15.17
C GLU A 277 -5.64 -2.70 13.73
N TYR A 278 -4.83 -3.37 12.89
CA TYR A 278 -4.69 -3.02 11.47
C TYR A 278 -5.89 -3.47 10.62
N PHE A 279 -6.51 -4.59 11.00
CA PHE A 279 -7.69 -5.18 10.37
C PHE A 279 -8.81 -5.32 11.40
N PRO A 280 -9.40 -4.21 11.87
CA PRO A 280 -10.50 -4.28 12.81
C PRO A 280 -11.73 -4.89 12.13
N GLY A 281 -12.57 -5.58 12.91
CA GLY A 281 -13.91 -5.91 12.43
C GLY A 281 -14.74 -4.63 12.26
N ILE A 282 -15.24 -4.38 11.05
CA ILE A 282 -16.04 -3.20 10.73
C ILE A 282 -17.44 -3.64 10.31
N ALA A 283 -18.45 -3.15 11.03
CA ALA A 283 -19.84 -3.29 10.64
C ALA A 283 -20.12 -2.53 9.33
N ALA A 284 -21.15 -2.92 8.59
CA ALA A 284 -21.53 -2.22 7.36
C ALA A 284 -21.86 -0.75 7.65
N VAL A 285 -21.26 0.17 6.88
CA VAL A 285 -21.45 1.62 7.00
C VAL A 285 -22.19 2.23 5.79
N GLY A 286 -22.44 1.42 4.77
CA GLY A 286 -23.21 1.78 3.58
C GLY A 286 -23.63 0.54 2.77
N ALA A 287 -24.02 0.74 1.51
CA ALA A 287 -24.51 -0.30 0.63
C ALA A 287 -23.51 -0.70 -0.48
N ASP A 288 -22.43 0.05 -0.66
CA ASP A 288 -21.56 -0.08 -1.81
C ASP A 288 -20.73 -1.38 -1.75
N LEU A 289 -20.56 -1.97 -2.94
CA LEU A 289 -19.68 -3.11 -3.21
C LEU A 289 -18.31 -2.60 -3.67
N VAL A 290 -17.23 -3.10 -3.07
CA VAL A 290 -15.86 -2.65 -3.38
C VAL A 290 -14.93 -3.85 -3.50
N ALA A 291 -14.12 -3.86 -4.54
CA ALA A 291 -12.96 -4.74 -4.67
C ALA A 291 -11.73 -3.89 -5.02
N ALA A 292 -10.66 -4.01 -4.25
CA ALA A 292 -9.40 -3.32 -4.54
C ALA A 292 -8.61 -4.09 -5.59
N VAL A 293 -8.73 -3.68 -6.85
CA VAL A 293 -7.98 -4.29 -7.95
C VAL A 293 -6.62 -3.60 -8.08
N ALA A 294 -5.55 -4.37 -7.96
CA ALA A 294 -4.19 -3.87 -8.07
C ALA A 294 -3.35 -4.73 -9.03
N THR A 295 -2.27 -4.14 -9.53
CA THR A 295 -1.25 -4.84 -10.30
C THR A 295 0.02 -4.95 -9.45
N THR A 296 0.49 -6.16 -9.24
CA THR A 296 1.71 -6.48 -8.48
C THR A 296 2.84 -6.71 -9.47
N GLY A 297 3.49 -5.64 -9.94
CA GLY A 297 4.44 -5.75 -11.06
C GLY A 297 5.53 -6.82 -10.86
N GLY A 298 5.56 -7.84 -11.72
CA GLY A 298 6.62 -8.86 -11.75
C GLY A 298 6.20 -10.30 -12.09
N ASP A 299 4.91 -10.63 -12.20
CA ASP A 299 4.41 -12.01 -12.32
C ASP A 299 3.40 -12.26 -13.46
N GLY A 300 3.15 -11.28 -14.33
CA GLY A 300 2.14 -11.37 -15.39
C GLY A 300 0.76 -10.85 -14.99
N SER A 301 0.57 -10.35 -13.76
CA SER A 301 -0.62 -9.60 -13.30
C SER A 301 -0.77 -8.20 -13.89
N GLU A 302 0.10 -7.82 -14.85
CA GLU A 302 0.08 -6.52 -15.55
C GLU A 302 -1.24 -6.24 -16.27
N THR A 303 -2.08 -7.26 -16.42
CA THR A 303 -3.36 -7.17 -17.11
C THR A 303 -4.57 -7.06 -16.19
N THR A 304 -4.50 -7.23 -14.85
CA THR A 304 -5.72 -7.33 -14.02
C THR A 304 -6.57 -6.05 -14.02
N ILE A 305 -5.94 -4.87 -13.89
CA ILE A 305 -6.67 -3.58 -13.99
C ILE A 305 -7.24 -3.43 -15.40
N TYR A 306 -6.46 -3.79 -16.42
CA TYR A 306 -6.87 -3.68 -17.82
C TYR A 306 -8.03 -4.63 -18.16
N SER A 307 -7.97 -5.89 -17.74
CA SER A 307 -9.01 -6.89 -17.96
C SER A 307 -10.28 -6.54 -17.20
N THR A 308 -10.16 -6.12 -15.94
CA THR A 308 -11.26 -5.57 -15.14
C THR A 308 -11.93 -4.39 -15.86
N HIS A 309 -11.15 -3.48 -16.42
CA HIS A 309 -11.70 -2.35 -17.18
C HIS A 309 -12.43 -2.80 -18.44
N LEU A 310 -11.88 -3.76 -19.20
CA LEU A 310 -12.56 -4.32 -20.37
C LEU A 310 -13.87 -5.03 -20.02
N VAL A 311 -13.91 -5.76 -18.90
CA VAL A 311 -15.15 -6.35 -18.38
C VAL A 311 -16.16 -5.26 -18.05
N ALA A 312 -15.74 -4.22 -17.32
CA ALA A 312 -16.61 -3.10 -16.99
C ALA A 312 -17.21 -2.45 -18.23
N VAL A 313 -16.41 -2.20 -19.27
CA VAL A 313 -16.88 -1.65 -20.55
C VAL A 313 -17.84 -2.61 -21.27
N ARG A 314 -17.54 -3.91 -21.28
CA ARG A 314 -18.38 -4.92 -21.95
C ARG A 314 -19.77 -5.05 -21.31
N HIS A 315 -19.86 -4.78 -20.01
CA HIS A 315 -21.09 -4.86 -19.23
C HIS A 315 -21.61 -3.46 -18.82
N ALA A 316 -21.20 -2.39 -19.51
CA ALA A 316 -21.78 -1.06 -19.32
C ALA A 316 -22.94 -0.87 -20.31
N SER A 317 -24.19 -1.11 -19.87
CA SER A 317 -25.39 -0.70 -20.62
C SER A 317 -26.54 -0.29 -19.70
#